data_AF-A0A927TEK1-F1
#
_entry.id   AF-A0A927TEK1-F1
#
_cell.length_a   1.000
_cell.length_b   1.000
_cell.length_c   1.000
_cell.angle_alpha   90.00
_cell.angle_beta   90.00
_cell.angle_gamma   90.00
#
_symmetry.space_group_name_H-M   'P 1'
#
loop_
_entity.id
_entity.type
_entity.pdbx_description
1 polymer ?
#
loop_
_entity_poly.entity_id
_entity_poly.type
_entity_poly.pdbx_seq_one_letter_code
_entity_poly.pdbx_strand_id
1 'polypeptide(L)'
;MGENNCVVCENLENGEVESCCACKCKATPRSAEDLKNLKNRLSRMQGQLNGIGRMLDENRYCGDILVQIAAVESALISFGHLILKEHMETCVQEKIKQGDEEVIEETLELIKKLR
;
A
#
# COMPACT_ATOMS: atom_id res chain seq x y z
N MET A 1 13.10 16.87 -15.59
CA MET A 1 13.29 15.71 -16.47
C MET A 1 13.62 14.52 -15.55
N GLY A 2 12.85 13.44 -15.43
CA GLY A 2 11.66 12.99 -16.14
C GLY A 2 10.73 12.24 -15.19
N GLU A 3 9.52 12.02 -15.69
CA GLU A 3 8.34 11.60 -14.96
C GLU A 3 8.42 10.13 -14.53
N ASN A 4 8.29 9.86 -13.22
CA ASN A 4 8.01 8.52 -12.70
C ASN A 4 6.54 8.16 -12.93
N ASN A 5 6.10 8.21 -14.19
CA ASN A 5 4.78 7.73 -14.56
C ASN A 5 4.88 6.23 -14.79
N CYS A 6 4.52 5.47 -13.76
CA CYS A 6 4.15 4.08 -13.91
C CYS A 6 2.93 4.05 -14.85
N VAL A 7 3.19 3.90 -16.15
CA VAL A 7 2.15 3.62 -17.13
C VAL A 7 1.77 2.18 -16.87
N VAL A 8 0.67 2.00 -16.12
CA VAL A 8 -0.16 0.80 -16.27
C VAL A 8 -0.29 0.59 -17.77
N CYS A 9 0.10 -0.60 -18.26
CA CYS A 9 -0.11 -0.98 -19.64
C CYS A 9 -1.62 -1.00 -19.92
N GLU A 10 -2.20 0.16 -20.24
CA GLU A 10 -3.49 0.23 -20.90
C GLU A 10 -3.24 -0.25 -22.33
N ASN A 11 -3.70 -1.48 -22.61
CA ASN A 11 -4.52 -1.83 -23.76
C ASN A 11 -4.98 -3.29 -23.63
N LEU A 12 -6.25 -3.46 -23.23
CA LEU A 12 -6.97 -4.73 -23.27
C LEU A 12 -7.45 -4.99 -24.70
N GLU A 13 -6.57 -5.46 -25.57
CA GLU A 13 -6.99 -6.18 -26.77
C GLU A 13 -6.09 -7.42 -26.93
N ASN A 14 -6.70 -8.59 -26.71
CA ASN A 14 -6.19 -9.93 -27.06
C ASN A 14 -5.22 -10.66 -26.11
N GLY A 15 -5.40 -10.54 -24.78
CA GLY A 15 -5.15 -11.67 -23.88
C GLY A 15 -3.74 -12.27 -23.80
N GLU A 16 -2.71 -11.57 -24.27
CA GLU A 16 -1.31 -12.01 -24.16
C GLU A 16 -0.50 -10.96 -23.38
N VAL A 17 0.03 -11.37 -22.22
CA VAL A 17 0.90 -10.52 -21.39
C VAL A 17 2.30 -10.57 -22.01
N GLU A 18 2.62 -9.63 -22.90
CA GLU A 18 3.98 -9.45 -23.38
C GLU A 18 4.88 -8.93 -22.24
N SER A 19 5.94 -9.69 -22.00
CA SER A 19 6.94 -9.50 -20.96
C SER A 19 7.54 -8.09 -20.96
N CYS A 20 7.26 -7.30 -19.93
CA CYS A 20 7.96 -6.04 -19.67
C CYS A 20 9.35 -6.32 -19.08
N CYS A 21 10.34 -6.51 -19.96
CA CYS A 21 11.76 -6.67 -19.63
C CYS A 21 12.43 -5.32 -19.30
N ALA A 22 12.41 -4.90 -18.02
CA ALA A 22 13.42 -4.01 -17.38
C ALA A 22 13.04 -3.61 -15.94
N CYS A 23 11.79 -3.83 -15.54
CA CYS A 23 11.32 -3.43 -14.23
C CYS A 23 11.65 -4.50 -13.18
N LYS A 24 12.08 -4.08 -11.97
CA LYS A 24 12.05 -4.91 -10.75
C LYS A 24 10.61 -5.18 -10.31
N CYS A 25 9.77 -5.65 -11.22
CA CYS A 25 8.35 -5.83 -11.08
C CYS A 25 8.12 -7.15 -10.33
N LYS A 26 8.17 -7.09 -8.99
CA LYS A 26 7.51 -8.11 -8.17
C LYS A 26 6.02 -7.76 -8.20
N ALA A 27 5.22 -8.32 -9.11
CA ALA A 27 3.80 -8.03 -9.06
C ALA A 27 2.93 -9.11 -9.71
N THR A 28 2.37 -9.97 -8.88
CA THR A 28 0.99 -10.43 -9.05
C THR A 28 0.10 -9.17 -9.09
N PRO A 29 -0.58 -8.85 -10.20
CA PRO A 29 -1.40 -7.65 -10.29
C PRO A 29 -2.61 -7.74 -9.35
N ARG A 30 -2.96 -6.62 -8.71
CA ARG A 30 -4.15 -6.54 -7.85
C ARG A 30 -5.44 -6.59 -8.67
N SER A 31 -6.50 -7.17 -8.13
CA SER A 31 -7.82 -7.04 -8.72
C SER A 31 -8.31 -5.59 -8.67
N ALA A 32 -9.21 -5.21 -9.58
CA ALA A 32 -9.81 -3.88 -9.59
C ALA A 32 -10.59 -3.58 -8.29
N GLU A 33 -11.20 -4.62 -7.70
CA GLU A 33 -11.91 -4.52 -6.43
C GLU A 33 -10.95 -4.25 -5.27
N ASP A 34 -9.85 -5.00 -5.17
CA ASP A 34 -8.84 -4.81 -4.13
C ASP A 34 -8.20 -3.43 -4.21
N LEU A 35 -7.84 -3.00 -5.43
CA LEU A 35 -7.28 -1.67 -5.66
C LEU A 35 -8.25 -0.56 -5.23
N LYS A 36 -9.55 -0.71 -5.54
CA LYS A 36 -10.59 0.24 -5.12
C LYS A 36 -10.72 0.25 -3.59
N ASN A 37 -10.72 -0.91 -2.95
CA ASN A 37 -10.82 -1.03 -1.50
C ASN A 37 -9.63 -0.39 -0.77
N LEU A 38 -8.41 -0.60 -1.26
CA LEU A 38 -7.20 0.03 -0.73
C LEU A 38 -7.23 1.55 -0.90
N LYS A 39 -7.59 2.04 -2.10
CA LYS A 39 -7.75 3.49 -2.36
C LYS A 39 -8.80 4.13 -1.48
N ASN A 40 -9.92 3.46 -1.22
CA ASN A 40 -10.95 3.96 -0.31
C ASN A 40 -10.44 4.13 1.12
N ARG A 41 -9.64 3.18 1.63
CA ARG A 41 -9.03 3.27 2.96
C ARG A 41 -8.02 4.41 3.04
N LEU A 42 -7.17 4.55 2.01
CA LEU A 42 -6.22 5.65 1.90
C LEU A 42 -6.91 7.01 1.88
N SER A 43 -7.98 7.15 1.09
CA SER A 43 -8.77 8.38 1.01
C SER A 43 -9.40 8.78 2.35
N ARG A 44 -9.87 7.81 3.15
CA ARG A 44 -10.36 8.06 4.51
C ARG A 44 -9.25 8.62 5.41
N MET A 45 -8.05 8.04 5.39
CA MET A 45 -6.90 8.53 6.17
C MET A 45 -6.47 9.94 5.74
N GLN A 46 -6.49 10.24 4.44
CA GLN A 46 -6.28 11.60 3.94
C GLN A 46 -7.34 12.57 4.46
N GLY A 47 -8.61 12.16 4.50
CA GLY A 47 -9.69 12.94 5.09
C GLY A 47 -9.48 13.24 6.57
N GLN A 48 -8.95 12.29 7.34
CA GLN A 48 -8.60 12.49 8.75
C GLN A 48 -7.43 13.46 8.90
N LEU A 49 -6.37 13.33 8.10
CA LEU A 49 -5.24 14.27 8.09
C LEU A 49 -5.68 15.70 7.76
N ASN A 50 -6.54 15.86 6.74
CA ASN A 50 -7.14 17.15 6.41
C ASN A 50 -8.02 17.69 7.56
N GLY A 51 -8.70 16.79 8.28
CA GLY A 51 -9.42 17.13 9.49
C GLY A 51 -8.52 17.72 10.57
N ILE A 52 -7.39 17.08 10.85
CA ILE A 52 -6.38 17.58 11.80
C ILE A 52 -5.87 18.97 11.38
N GLY A 53 -5.60 19.18 10.08
CA GLY A 53 -5.23 20.50 9.55
C GLY A 53 -6.26 21.58 9.90
N ARG A 54 -7.55 21.32 9.65
CA ARG A 54 -8.63 22.25 10.02
C ARG A 54 -8.70 22.50 11.53
N MET A 55 -8.47 21.48 12.36
CA MET A 55 -8.47 21.64 13.81
C MET A 55 -7.36 22.60 14.28
N LEU A 56 -6.23 22.64 13.58
CA LEU A 56 -5.16 23.61 13.84
C LEU A 56 -5.58 25.02 13.41
N ASP A 57 -6.16 25.17 12.22
CA ASP A 57 -6.65 26.46 11.71
C ASP A 57 -7.72 27.07 12.64
N GLU A 58 -8.55 26.21 13.24
CA GLU A 58 -9.59 26.56 14.21
C GLU A 58 -9.06 26.75 15.64
N ASN A 59 -7.76 26.57 15.88
CA ASN A 59 -7.10 26.63 17.19
C ASN A 59 -7.80 25.75 18.25
N ARG A 60 -8.18 24.53 17.87
CA ARG A 60 -8.88 23.58 18.75
C ARG A 60 -7.99 23.06 19.88
N TYR A 61 -8.65 22.54 20.93
CA TYR A 61 -7.97 21.95 22.08
C TYR A 61 -7.00 20.82 21.67
N CYS A 62 -5.76 20.92 22.15
CA CYS A 62 -4.69 19.99 21.81
C CYS A 62 -5.04 18.52 22.12
N GLY A 63 -5.81 18.26 23.19
CA GLY A 63 -6.24 16.91 23.54
C GLY A 63 -7.10 16.26 22.45
N ASP A 64 -8.00 17.03 21.81
CA ASP A 64 -8.83 16.52 20.71
C ASP A 64 -7.98 16.20 19.49
N ILE A 65 -6.97 17.03 19.22
CA ILE A 65 -6.03 16.84 18.10
C ILE A 65 -5.23 15.55 18.31
N LEU A 66 -4.73 15.32 19.52
CA LEU A 66 -4.02 14.09 19.88
C LEU A 66 -4.90 12.84 19.68
N VAL A 67 -6.19 12.90 20.02
CA VAL A 67 -7.13 11.80 19.76
C VAL A 67 -7.26 11.53 18.25
N GLN A 68 -7.34 12.57 17.42
CA GLN A 68 -7.41 12.39 15.96
C GLN A 68 -6.10 11.84 15.38
N ILE A 69 -4.93 12.28 15.88
CA ILE A 69 -3.63 11.73 15.49
C ILE A 69 -3.57 10.23 15.79
N ALA A 70 -3.94 9.82 17.01
CA ALA A 70 -3.97 8.40 17.39
C ALA A 70 -4.93 7.58 16.50
N ALA A 71 -6.05 8.16 16.08
CA ALA A 71 -6.97 7.51 15.15
C ALA A 71 -6.35 7.30 13.75
N VAL A 72 -5.58 8.27 13.24
CA VAL A 72 -4.87 8.14 11.96
C VAL A 72 -3.75 7.11 12.06
N GLU A 73 -2.96 7.14 13.14
CA GLU A 73 -1.90 6.17 13.40
C GLU A 73 -2.44 4.74 13.41
N SER A 74 -3.52 4.50 14.15
CA SER A 74 -4.18 3.18 14.18
C SER A 74 -4.68 2.75 12.80
N ALA A 75 -5.20 3.68 12.00
CA ALA A 75 -5.65 3.40 10.64
C ALA A 75 -4.47 3.04 9.71
N LEU A 76 -3.33 3.74 9.84
CA LEU A 76 -2.10 3.46 9.08
C LEU A 76 -1.52 2.09 9.41
N ILE A 77 -1.44 1.72 10.70
CA ILE A 77 -0.99 0.40 11.14
C ILE A 77 -1.89 -0.68 10.55
N SER A 78 -3.22 -0.51 10.66
CA SER A 78 -4.18 -1.46 10.08
C SER A 78 -4.04 -1.57 8.56
N PHE A 79 -3.78 -0.47 7.86
CA PHE A 79 -3.56 -0.45 6.42
C PHE A 79 -2.27 -1.17 6.03
N GLY A 80 -1.18 -0.95 6.78
CA GLY A 80 0.09 -1.65 6.59
C GLY A 80 -0.05 -3.17 6.74
N HIS A 81 -0.76 -3.63 7.77
CA HIS A 81 -1.04 -5.06 7.95
C HIS A 81 -1.86 -5.67 6.80
N LEU A 82 -2.80 -4.93 6.23
CA LEU A 82 -3.59 -5.39 5.10
C LEU A 82 -2.71 -5.60 3.86
N ILE A 83 -1.82 -4.65 3.56
CA ILE A 83 -0.87 -4.75 2.45
C ILE A 83 0.12 -5.90 2.68
N LEU A 84 0.62 -6.06 3.91
CA LEU A 84 1.52 -7.16 4.26
C LEU A 84 0.84 -8.52 4.07
N LYS A 85 -0.42 -8.66 4.48
CA LYS A 85 -1.18 -9.90 4.28
C LYS A 85 -1.27 -10.24 2.80
N GLU A 86 -1.65 -9.28 1.96
CA GLU A 86 -1.73 -9.46 0.51
C GLU A 86 -0.37 -9.88 -0.07
N HIS A 87 0.72 -9.26 0.38
CA HIS A 87 2.08 -9.61 -0.02
C HIS A 87 2.45 -11.07 0.32
N MET A 88 2.08 -11.51 1.53
CA MET A 88 2.30 -12.90 1.98
C MET A 88 1.52 -13.90 1.14
N GLU A 89 0.26 -13.60 0.80
CA GLU A 89 -0.65 -14.47 0.06
C GLU A 89 -0.33 -14.54 -1.45
N THR A 90 0.43 -13.58 -1.98
CA THR A 90 0.75 -13.48 -3.41
C THR A 90 2.26 -13.64 -3.66
N CYS A 91 3.01 -12.54 -3.64
CA CYS A 91 4.43 -12.49 -4.01
C CYS A 91 5.29 -13.47 -3.21
N VAL A 92 5.08 -13.58 -1.89
CA VAL A 92 5.86 -14.47 -1.03
C VAL A 92 5.52 -15.93 -1.31
N GLN A 93 4.22 -16.25 -1.38
CA GLN A 93 3.77 -17.61 -1.66
C GLN A 93 4.28 -18.12 -3.02
N GLU A 94 4.26 -17.27 -4.06
CA GLU A 94 4.78 -17.60 -5.38
C GLU A 94 6.29 -17.87 -5.36
N LYS A 95 7.08 -17.03 -4.69
CA LYS A 95 8.54 -17.18 -4.58
C LYS A 95 8.94 -18.44 -3.80
N ILE A 96 8.25 -18.75 -2.70
CA ILE A 96 8.47 -19.99 -1.95
C ILE A 96 8.21 -21.22 -2.83
N LYS A 97 7.14 -21.21 -3.64
CA LYS A 97 6.84 -22.31 -4.59
C LYS A 97 7.93 -22.46 -5.67
N GLN A 98 8.64 -21.39 -5.99
CA GLN A 98 9.76 -21.37 -6.94
C GLN A 98 11.10 -21.77 -6.29
N GLY A 99 11.13 -22.02 -4.97
CA GLY A 99 12.35 -22.35 -4.23
C GLY A 99 13.22 -21.15 -3.86
N ASP A 100 12.70 -19.93 -3.99
CA ASP A 100 13.39 -18.70 -3.56
C ASP A 100 13.10 -18.44 -2.08
N GLU A 101 13.98 -18.94 -1.21
CA GLU A 101 13.89 -18.74 0.24
C GLU A 101 14.36 -17.35 0.71
N GLU A 102 15.09 -16.58 -0.12
CA GLU A 102 15.56 -15.23 0.22
C GLU A 102 14.40 -14.26 0.50
N VAL A 103 13.22 -14.56 -0.07
CA VAL A 103 11.99 -13.80 0.16
C VAL A 103 11.58 -13.75 1.63
N ILE A 104 11.95 -14.75 2.44
CA ILE A 104 11.60 -14.79 3.87
C ILE A 104 12.35 -13.69 4.61
N GLU A 105 13.67 -13.57 4.38
CA GLU A 105 14.50 -12.54 5.02
C GLU A 105 14.05 -11.14 4.59
N GLU A 106 13.76 -10.95 3.30
CA GLU A 106 13.17 -9.69 2.80
C GLU A 106 11.87 -9.34 3.52
N THR A 107 10.99 -10.32 3.69
CA THR A 107 9.70 -10.11 4.35
C THR A 107 9.90 -9.74 5.82
N LEU A 108 10.82 -10.39 6.53
CA LEU A 108 11.17 -10.06 7.91
C LEU A 108 11.67 -8.61 8.05
N GLU A 109 12.49 -8.14 7.11
CA GLU A 109 12.94 -6.74 7.06
C GLU A 109 11.79 -5.75 6.83
N LEU A 110 10.78 -6.12 6.04
CA LEU A 110 9.58 -5.30 5.87
C LEU A 110 8.73 -5.23 7.16
N ILE A 111 8.55 -6.36 7.84
CA ILE A 111 7.79 -6.43 9.10
C ILE A 111 8.44 -5.55 10.18
N LYS A 112 9.78 -5.54 10.28
CA LYS A 112 10.52 -4.68 11.22
C LYS A 112 10.23 -3.18 11.00
N LYS A 113 9.92 -2.77 9.77
CA LYS A 113 9.61 -1.37 9.42
C LYS A 113 8.15 -0.97 9.67
N LEU A 114 7.25 -1.94 9.83
CA LEU A 114 5.83 -1.72 10.09
C LEU A 114 5.50 -1.65 11.60
N ARG A 115 6.53 -1.66 12.45
CA ARG A 115 6.42 -1.70 13.92
C ARG A 115 6.52 -0.32 14.55
#